data_AF-A0A125NW07-F1
#
_entry.id   AF-A0A125NW07-F1
#
_cell.length_a   1.000
_cell.length_b   1.000
_cell.length_c   1.000
_cell.angle_alpha   90.00
_cell.angle_beta   90.00
_cell.angle_gamma   90.00
#
_symmetry.space_group_name_H-M   'P 1'
#
loop_
_entity.id
_entity.type
_entity.pdbx_description
1 polymer ?
#
loop_
_entity_poly.entity_id
_entity_poly.type
_entity_poly.pdbx_seq_one_letter_code
_entity_poly.pdbx_strand_id
1 'polypeptide(L)'
;MYPNDPRTLVEQTMASIQRIALKIASLPVEERAAALQDAHNVYADAMHDLGENDAAAAEWVETVMGAIRTLVDRIDEDRGR
;
A
#
# COMPACT_ATOMS: atom_id res chain seq x y z
N MET A 1 -6.66 -25.27 -13.31
CA MET A 1 -7.02 -24.15 -12.42
C MET A 1 -5.92 -23.11 -12.61
N TYR A 2 -6.18 -22.01 -13.32
CA TYR A 2 -5.17 -20.97 -13.50
C TYR A 2 -4.86 -20.39 -12.12
N PRO A 3 -3.60 -20.37 -11.66
CA PRO A 3 -3.28 -20.08 -10.28
C PRO A 3 -3.54 -18.62 -9.86
N ASN A 4 -4.00 -17.73 -10.74
CA ASN A 4 -4.44 -16.38 -10.39
C ASN A 4 -5.37 -15.82 -11.48
N ASP A 5 -6.69 -15.81 -11.23
CA ASP A 5 -7.62 -14.98 -12.00
C ASP A 5 -7.25 -13.50 -11.77
N PRO A 6 -7.11 -12.66 -12.81
CA PRO A 6 -6.87 -11.23 -12.67
C PRO A 6 -7.78 -10.56 -11.64
N ARG A 7 -9.05 -11.00 -11.54
CA ARG A 7 -9.98 -10.49 -10.53
C ARG A 7 -9.51 -10.78 -9.11
N THR A 8 -9.05 -12.01 -8.85
CA THR A 8 -8.56 -12.42 -7.54
C THR A 8 -7.30 -11.64 -7.14
N LEU A 9 -6.41 -11.35 -8.10
CA LEU A 9 -5.22 -10.52 -7.84
C LEU A 9 -5.59 -9.07 -7.48
N VAL A 10 -6.57 -8.50 -8.17
CA VAL A 10 -7.09 -7.16 -7.84
C VAL A 10 -7.70 -7.13 -6.45
N GLU A 11 -8.58 -8.10 -6.13
CA GLU A 11 -9.21 -8.21 -4.81
C GLU A 11 -8.18 -8.38 -3.68
N GLN A 12 -7.14 -9.20 -3.91
CA GLN A 12 -6.05 -9.39 -2.94
C GLN A 12 -5.20 -8.13 -2.76
N THR A 13 -4.92 -7.41 -3.84
CA THR A 13 -4.19 -6.14 -3.80
C THR A 13 -4.96 -5.11 -3.00
N MET A 14 -6.26 -4.94 -3.30
CA MET A 14 -7.14 -4.03 -2.56
C MET A 14 -7.22 -4.38 -1.07
N ALA A 15 -7.39 -5.66 -0.74
CA ALA A 15 -7.42 -6.12 0.64
C ALA A 15 -6.10 -5.86 1.38
N SER A 16 -4.97 -5.97 0.68
CA SER A 16 -3.64 -5.71 1.25
C SER A 16 -3.43 -4.23 1.54
N ILE A 17 -3.83 -3.35 0.60
CA ILE A 17 -3.84 -1.89 0.78
C ILE A 17 -4.61 -1.52 2.05
N GLN A 18 -5.83 -2.04 2.20
CA GLN A 18 -6.66 -1.76 3.37
C GLN A 18 -6.03 -2.24 4.68
N ARG A 19 -5.43 -3.44 4.70
CA ARG A 19 -4.77 -3.98 5.90
C ARG A 19 -3.55 -3.15 6.30
N ILE A 20 -2.74 -2.72 5.33
CA ILE A 20 -1.57 -1.88 5.59
C ILE A 20 -2.01 -0.53 6.15
N ALA A 21 -3.02 0.11 5.56
CA ALA A 21 -3.56 1.36 6.07
C ALA A 21 -4.06 1.23 7.53
N LEU A 22 -4.80 0.16 7.85
CA LEU A 22 -5.24 -0.12 9.22
C LEU A 22 -4.07 -0.30 10.20
N LYS A 23 -3.03 -1.01 9.78
CA LYS A 23 -1.83 -1.23 10.59
C LYS A 23 -1.08 0.08 10.84
N ILE A 24 -0.87 0.90 9.81
CA ILE A 24 -0.21 2.20 9.93
C ILE A 24 -1.04 3.14 10.82
N ALA A 25 -2.35 3.24 10.60
CA ALA A 25 -3.22 4.07 11.43
C ALA A 25 -3.28 3.58 12.90
N SER A 26 -2.93 2.33 13.19
CA SER A 26 -2.83 1.85 14.58
C SER A 26 -1.60 2.37 15.33
N LEU A 27 -0.59 2.86 14.62
CA LEU A 27 0.63 3.43 15.20
C LEU A 27 0.40 4.83 15.77
N PRO A 28 1.25 5.30 16.70
CA PRO A 28 1.35 6.70 17.08
C PRO A 28 1.60 7.60 15.85
N VAL A 29 1.06 8.82 15.84
CA VAL A 29 1.11 9.73 14.68
C VAL A 29 2.56 9.99 14.25
N GLU A 30 3.44 10.15 15.22
CA GLU A 30 4.88 10.38 15.07
C GLU A 30 5.62 9.24 14.36
N GLU A 31 5.13 7.99 14.43
CA GLU A 31 5.76 6.82 13.82
C GLU A 31 5.24 6.54 12.40
N ARG A 32 4.10 7.12 12.02
CA ARG A 32 3.41 6.77 10.76
C ARG A 32 4.20 7.18 9.52
N ALA A 33 4.91 8.29 9.57
CA ALA A 33 5.74 8.73 8.45
C ALA A 33 6.82 7.69 8.11
N ALA A 34 7.47 7.11 9.14
CA ALA A 34 8.44 6.04 8.96
C ALA A 34 7.77 4.78 8.41
N ALA A 35 6.62 4.38 8.97
CA ALA A 35 5.89 3.20 8.51
C ALA A 35 5.38 3.31 7.06
N LEU A 36 4.98 4.51 6.63
CA LEU A 36 4.62 4.80 5.24
C LEU A 36 5.83 4.71 4.32
N GLN A 37 7.01 5.19 4.75
CA GLN A 37 8.23 5.06 3.98
C GLN A 37 8.68 3.59 3.86
N ASP A 38 8.59 2.82 4.93
CA ASP A 38 8.90 1.38 4.91
C ASP A 38 7.98 0.64 3.94
N ALA A 39 6.68 0.95 3.95
CA ALA A 39 5.72 0.37 3.00
C ALA A 39 6.06 0.73 1.55
N HIS A 40 6.45 1.99 1.29
CA HIS A 40 6.89 2.42 -0.06
C HIS A 40 8.10 1.62 -0.53
N ASN A 41 9.14 1.50 0.31
CA ASN A 41 10.34 0.74 -0.01
C ASN A 41 10.01 -0.73 -0.32
N VAL A 42 9.15 -1.38 0.47
CA VAL A 42 8.74 -2.76 0.24
C VAL A 42 8.06 -2.95 -1.13
N TYR A 43 7.19 -2.01 -1.53
CA TYR A 43 6.55 -2.08 -2.84
C TYR A 43 7.52 -1.80 -3.99
N ALA A 44 8.44 -0.85 -3.82
CA ALA A 44 9.47 -0.55 -4.80
C ALA A 44 10.44 -1.74 -4.99
N ASP A 45 10.90 -2.35 -3.89
CA ASP A 45 11.76 -3.52 -3.91
C ASP A 45 11.05 -4.72 -4.56
N ALA A 46 9.76 -4.91 -4.27
CA ALA A 46 8.97 -5.97 -4.90
C ALA A 46 8.87 -5.79 -6.42
N MET A 47 8.69 -4.57 -6.92
CA MET A 47 8.68 -4.30 -8.37
C MET A 47 10.05 -4.52 -8.99
N HIS A 48 11.11 -4.08 -8.32
CA HIS A 48 12.48 -4.34 -8.74
C HIS A 48 12.80 -5.84 -8.84
N ASP A 49 12.40 -6.63 -7.83
CA ASP A 49 12.61 -8.09 -7.78
C ASP A 49 11.81 -8.85 -8.84
N LEU A 50 10.67 -8.30 -9.27
CA LEU A 50 9.90 -8.81 -10.41
C LEU A 50 10.52 -8.43 -11.77
N GLY A 51 11.57 -7.63 -11.78
CA GLY A 51 12.21 -7.10 -12.99
C GLY A 51 11.47 -5.91 -13.61
N GLU A 52 10.41 -5.43 -12.96
CA GLU A 52 9.57 -4.32 -13.40
C GLU A 52 10.19 -3.00 -12.92
N ASN A 53 11.20 -2.53 -13.66
CA ASN A 53 11.98 -1.33 -13.34
C ASN A 53 11.64 -0.12 -14.24
N ASP A 54 10.44 -0.12 -14.81
CA ASP A 54 9.99 0.92 -15.73
C ASP A 54 9.14 2.01 -15.04
N ALA A 55 8.79 3.02 -15.82
CA ALA A 55 7.97 4.13 -15.34
C ALA A 55 6.57 3.68 -14.90
N ALA A 56 6.02 2.61 -15.48
CA ALA A 56 4.70 2.11 -15.13
C ALA A 56 4.72 1.42 -13.76
N ALA A 57 5.78 0.68 -13.45
CA ALA A 57 5.98 0.09 -12.13
C ALA A 57 6.11 1.17 -11.04
N ALA A 58 6.89 2.22 -11.30
CA ALA A 58 7.01 3.36 -10.38
C ALA A 58 5.65 4.07 -10.16
N GLU A 59 4.90 4.33 -11.24
CA GLU A 59 3.56 4.93 -11.17
C GLU A 59 2.58 4.06 -10.38
N TRP A 60 2.67 2.73 -10.55
CA TRP A 60 1.86 1.80 -9.78
C TRP A 60 2.15 1.88 -8.29
N VAL A 61 3.43 1.91 -7.89
CA VAL A 61 3.83 2.03 -6.47
C VAL A 61 3.29 3.34 -5.88
N GLU A 62 3.42 4.45 -6.59
CA GLU A 62 2.87 5.74 -6.14
C GLU A 62 1.34 5.72 -6.03
N THR A 63 0.65 5.05 -6.95
CA THR A 63 -0.81 4.89 -6.89
C THR A 63 -1.24 4.09 -5.65
N VAL A 64 -0.56 2.98 -5.37
CA VAL A 64 -0.80 2.16 -4.19
C VAL A 64 -0.55 2.96 -2.91
N MET A 65 0.57 3.68 -2.83
CA MET A 65 0.90 4.49 -1.67
C MET A 65 -0.03 5.68 -1.48
N GLY A 66 -0.52 6.28 -2.57
CA GLY A 66 -1.58 7.30 -2.52
C GLY A 66 -2.86 6.75 -1.88
N ALA A 67 -3.31 5.58 -2.30
CA ALA A 67 -4.48 4.93 -1.71
C ALA A 67 -4.29 4.59 -0.22
N ILE A 68 -3.11 4.12 0.18
CA ILE A 68 -2.79 3.84 1.59
C ILE A 68 -2.86 5.13 2.42
N ARG A 69 -2.23 6.23 1.96
CA ARG A 69 -2.26 7.52 2.66
C ARG A 69 -3.69 8.02 2.86
N THR A 70 -4.49 8.05 1.78
CA THR A 70 -5.90 8.46 1.85
C THR A 70 -6.71 7.60 2.83
N LEU A 71 -6.47 6.30 2.88
CA LEU A 71 -7.15 5.42 3.83
C LEU A 71 -6.70 5.65 5.27
N VAL A 72 -5.41 5.89 5.52
CA VAL A 72 -4.91 6.24 6.85
C VAL A 72 -5.56 7.53 7.34
N ASP A 73 -5.57 8.58 6.51
CA ASP A 73 -6.17 9.86 6.85
C ASP A 73 -7.65 9.70 7.20
N ARG A 74 -8.40 8.94 6.38
CA ARG A 74 -9.82 8.67 6.64
C ARG A 74 -10.06 7.89 7.94
N ILE A 75 -9.19 6.92 8.26
CA ILE A 75 -9.28 6.18 9.53
C ILE A 75 -9.02 7.11 10.71
N ASP A 76 -8.13 8.09 10.56
CA ASP A 76 -7.85 9.07 11.61
C ASP A 76 -9.00 10.04 11.82
N GLU A 77 -9.60 10.55 10.73
CA GLU A 77 -10.83 11.34 10.78
C GLU A 77 -11.94 10.59 11.53
N ASP A 78 -12.17 9.31 11.17
CA ASP A 78 -13.17 8.45 11.83
C ASP A 78 -12.87 8.21 13.33
N ARG A 79 -11.59 8.31 13.74
CA ARG A 79 -11.13 8.14 15.13
C ARG A 79 -10.96 9.45 15.89
N GLY A 80 -11.12 10.60 15.24
CA GLY A 80 -10.92 11.93 15.82
C GLY A 80 -9.48 12.21 16.23
N ARG A 81 -8.49 11.74 15.46
CA ARG A 81 -7.05 11.93 15.70
C ARG A 81 -6.39 12.77 14.61
#